data_AF-O14276-F1
#
_entry.id   AF-O14276-F1
#
_cell.length_a   1.000
_cell.length_b   1.000
_cell.length_c   1.000
_cell.angle_alpha   90.00
_cell.angle_beta   90.00
_cell.angle_gamma   90.00
#
_symmetry.space_group_name_H-M   'P 1'
#
loop_
_entity.id
_entity.type
_entity.pdbx_description
1 polymer ?
#
loop_
_entity_poly.entity_id
_entity_poly.type
_entity_poly.pdbx_seq_one_letter_code
_entity_poly.pdbx_strand_id
1 'polypeptide(L)'
;MANHSSSSSDQGTKKKGFKFRQLPEHAYQGKAKRIKQDLILKAKTKKHFYKNVRPEEYIKKGSGERKRKFSKKSHLQELYERSEEKRRIQQEKEDAKVQKRLEIEKKQKDREQTRNMLSKKTKRGQPIMRNQINHLLAKVKQTS
;
A
#
# COMPACT_ATOMS: atom_id res chain seq x y z
N MET A 1 61.25 -0.81 -31.67
CA MET A 1 61.24 0.24 -30.64
C MET A 1 60.26 -0.17 -29.57
N ALA A 2 60.76 -0.69 -28.45
CA ALA A 2 59.98 -0.85 -27.23
C ALA A 2 59.75 0.54 -26.63
N ASN A 3 58.63 0.75 -25.94
CA ASN A 3 58.57 1.45 -24.65
C ASN A 3 57.17 1.32 -24.01
N HIS A 4 57.16 0.46 -22.99
CA HIS A 4 56.50 0.62 -21.70
C HIS A 4 54.96 0.58 -21.60
N SER A 5 54.49 -0.65 -21.39
CA SER A 5 53.65 -1.07 -20.26
C SER A 5 53.38 -0.03 -19.15
N SER A 6 52.10 0.18 -18.84
CA SER A 6 51.63 0.14 -17.45
C SER A 6 50.17 -0.29 -17.41
N SER A 7 49.99 -1.57 -17.09
CA SER A 7 48.73 -2.18 -16.70
C SER A 7 48.31 -1.62 -15.35
N SER A 8 47.41 -0.65 -15.32
CA SER A 8 46.74 -0.25 -14.09
C SER A 8 45.78 -1.37 -13.67
N SER A 9 46.12 -2.02 -12.58
CA SER A 9 45.32 -3.04 -11.92
C SER A 9 43.99 -2.42 -11.48
N ASP A 10 42.91 -2.80 -12.17
CA ASP A 10 41.54 -2.44 -11.83
C ASP A 10 41.13 -3.23 -10.57
N GLN A 11 41.48 -2.70 -9.40
CA GLN A 11 41.12 -3.32 -8.12
C GLN A 11 39.60 -3.23 -7.97
N GLY A 12 38.95 -4.39 -8.19
CA GLY A 12 37.52 -4.60 -8.12
C GLY A 12 36.90 -4.05 -6.85
N THR A 13 36.42 -2.80 -6.94
CA THR A 13 35.55 -2.24 -5.92
C THR A 13 34.25 -3.03 -5.98
N LYS A 14 33.98 -3.78 -4.91
CA LYS A 14 32.76 -4.58 -4.73
C LYS A 14 31.56 -3.73 -5.13
N LYS A 15 30.89 -4.09 -6.23
CA LYS A 15 29.63 -3.48 -6.70
C LYS A 15 28.66 -3.44 -5.51
N LYS A 16 28.61 -2.32 -4.80
CA LYS A 16 27.55 -2.03 -3.85
C LYS A 16 26.30 -1.96 -4.71
N GLY A 17 25.46 -3.00 -4.62
CA GLY A 17 24.21 -3.07 -5.38
C GLY A 17 23.44 -1.76 -5.26
N PHE A 18 22.70 -1.43 -6.31
CA PHE A 18 21.89 -0.21 -6.41
C PHE A 18 21.05 -0.05 -5.14
N LYS A 19 21.47 0.83 -4.23
CA LYS A 19 20.69 1.15 -3.04
C LYS A 19 19.54 2.02 -3.50
N PHE A 20 18.33 1.48 -3.45
CA PHE A 20 17.11 2.22 -3.74
C PHE A 20 16.99 3.37 -2.72
N ARG A 21 17.48 4.55 -3.09
CA ARG A 21 17.20 5.77 -2.33
C ARG A 21 15.69 5.97 -2.41
N GLN A 22 15.01 5.97 -1.27
CA GLN A 22 13.59 6.31 -1.22
C GLN A 22 13.44 7.67 -1.91
N LEU A 23 12.70 7.69 -3.03
CA LEU A 23 12.48 8.93 -3.74
C LEU A 23 11.69 9.87 -2.81
N PRO A 24 12.02 11.17 -2.75
CA PRO A 24 11.25 12.14 -2.00
C PRO A 24 9.76 12.06 -2.36
N GLU A 25 8.84 12.21 -1.39
CA GLU A 25 7.39 12.11 -1.63
C GLU A 25 6.91 13.01 -2.78
N HIS A 26 7.59 14.13 -2.99
CA HIS A 26 7.25 15.11 -4.01
C HIS A 26 7.76 14.78 -5.42
N ALA A 27 8.64 13.77 -5.58
CA ALA A 27 9.23 13.42 -6.88
C ALA A 27 8.16 13.05 -7.93
N TYR A 28 7.04 12.47 -7.49
CA TYR A 28 5.93 12.10 -8.38
C TYR A 28 4.85 13.16 -8.49
N GLN A 29 4.85 14.20 -7.64
CA GLN A 29 3.85 15.27 -7.71
C GLN A 29 3.90 15.99 -9.06
N GLY A 30 5.10 16.20 -9.62
CA GLY A 30 5.26 16.77 -10.96
C GLY A 30 4.66 15.88 -12.05
N LYS A 31 4.87 14.57 -11.99
CA LYS A 31 4.31 13.61 -12.95
C LYS A 31 2.78 13.55 -12.85
N ALA A 32 2.23 13.47 -11.64
CA ALA A 32 0.79 13.47 -11.41
C ALA A 32 0.13 14.76 -11.92
N LYS A 33 0.75 15.93 -11.69
CA LYS A 33 0.29 17.21 -12.25
C LYS A 33 0.31 17.21 -13.78
N ARG A 34 1.38 16.73 -14.41
CA ARG A 34 1.48 16.60 -15.88
C ARG A 34 0.41 15.66 -16.44
N ILE A 35 0.23 14.48 -15.83
CA ILE A 35 -0.82 13.52 -16.23
C ILE A 35 -2.20 14.17 -16.14
N LYS A 36 -2.48 14.91 -15.05
CA LYS A 36 -3.75 15.64 -14.89
C LYS A 36 -3.93 16.70 -15.99
N GLN A 37 -2.89 17.48 -16.29
CA GLN A 37 -2.91 18.49 -17.36
C GLN A 37 -3.16 17.84 -18.73
N ASP A 38 -2.47 16.73 -19.05
CA ASP A 38 -2.63 15.98 -20.29
C ASP A 38 -4.05 15.42 -20.44
N LEU A 39 -4.60 14.86 -19.37
CA LEU A 39 -5.97 14.34 -19.37
C LEU A 39 -7.00 15.45 -19.62
N ILE A 40 -6.82 16.62 -19.00
CA ILE A 40 -7.68 17.79 -19.23
C ILE A 40 -7.54 18.28 -20.67
N LEU A 41 -6.32 18.36 -21.20
CA LEU A 41 -6.07 18.77 -22.58
C LEU A 41 -6.75 17.81 -23.56
N LYS A 42 -6.58 16.49 -23.39
CA LYS A 42 -7.25 15.46 -24.19
C LYS A 42 -8.78 15.55 -24.11
N ALA A 43 -9.33 15.84 -22.94
CA ALA A 43 -10.76 16.03 -22.78
C ALA A 43 -11.26 17.28 -23.50
N LYS A 44 -10.52 18.40 -23.41
CA LYS A 44 -10.84 19.65 -24.12
C LYS A 44 -10.75 19.49 -25.64
N THR A 45 -9.68 18.88 -26.15
CA THR A 45 -9.52 18.62 -27.58
C THR A 45 -10.61 17.68 -28.10
N LYS A 46 -10.93 16.61 -27.36
CA LYS A 46 -12.04 15.71 -27.68
C LYS A 46 -13.39 16.45 -27.73
N LYS A 47 -13.68 17.30 -26.73
CA LYS A 47 -14.90 18.12 -26.69
C LYS A 47 -14.98 19.06 -27.90
N HIS A 48 -13.88 19.75 -28.21
CA HIS A 48 -13.80 20.67 -29.35
C HIS A 48 -13.96 19.93 -30.70
N PHE A 49 -13.33 18.76 -30.84
CA PHE A 49 -13.45 17.92 -32.01
C PHE A 49 -14.91 17.52 -32.28
N TYR A 50 -15.62 16.98 -31.28
CA TYR A 50 -17.02 16.61 -31.48
C TYR A 50 -17.93 17.82 -31.71
N LYS A 51 -17.63 18.98 -31.11
CA LYS A 51 -18.44 20.18 -31.32
C LYS A 51 -18.34 20.71 -32.76
N ASN A 52 -17.14 20.71 -33.36
CA ASN A 52 -16.90 21.39 -34.63
C ASN A 52 -16.79 20.44 -35.84
N VAL A 53 -16.19 19.26 -35.66
CA VAL A 53 -15.95 18.31 -36.76
C VAL A 53 -17.11 17.32 -36.91
N ARG A 54 -17.79 16.99 -35.80
CA ARG A 54 -18.90 16.00 -35.78
C ARG A 54 -20.08 16.44 -34.91
N PRO A 55 -20.76 17.55 -35.23
CA PRO A 55 -21.81 18.12 -34.39
C PRO A 55 -22.97 17.14 -34.14
N GLU A 56 -23.31 16.29 -35.11
CA GLU A 56 -24.37 15.28 -34.94
C GLU A 56 -24.06 14.26 -33.82
N GLU A 57 -22.80 13.82 -33.70
CA GLU A 57 -22.39 12.93 -32.61
C GLU A 57 -22.37 13.66 -31.26
N TYR A 58 -22.08 14.95 -31.23
CA TYR A 58 -22.08 15.76 -30.01
C TYR A 58 -23.48 15.90 -29.44
N ILE A 59 -24.47 16.18 -30.30
CA ILE A 59 -25.87 16.29 -29.89
C ILE A 59 -26.34 14.95 -29.32
N LYS A 60 -26.05 13.81 -29.98
CA LYS A 60 -26.42 12.47 -29.46
C LYS A 60 -25.78 12.15 -28.11
N LYS A 61 -24.52 12.57 -27.86
CA LYS A 61 -23.86 12.35 -26.56
C LYS A 61 -24.34 13.31 -25.47
N GLY A 62 -24.70 14.54 -25.83
CA GLY A 62 -25.24 15.54 -24.90
C GLY A 62 -26.70 15.29 -24.52
N SER A 63 -27.53 14.86 -25.48
CA SER A 63 -28.93 14.50 -25.29
C SER A 63 -29.14 13.12 -24.69
N GLY A 64 -28.06 12.36 -24.48
CA GLY A 64 -27.98 11.29 -23.50
C GLY A 64 -28.06 11.81 -22.07
N GLU A 65 -28.86 12.87 -21.84
CA GLU A 65 -29.50 13.20 -20.59
C GLU A 65 -29.88 11.88 -19.97
N ARG A 66 -29.03 11.49 -19.03
CA ARG A 66 -29.16 10.29 -18.25
C ARG A 66 -30.56 10.43 -17.69
N LYS A 67 -31.52 9.71 -18.28
CA LYS A 67 -32.81 9.45 -17.67
C LYS A 67 -32.43 8.80 -16.36
N ARG A 68 -32.22 9.63 -15.33
CA ARG A 68 -32.01 9.19 -13.96
C ARG A 68 -33.28 8.41 -13.75
N LYS A 69 -33.16 7.07 -13.74
CA LYS A 69 -34.29 6.20 -13.47
C LYS A 69 -34.78 6.72 -12.13
N PHE A 70 -35.89 7.46 -12.14
CA PHE A 70 -36.45 8.01 -10.92
C PHE A 70 -36.67 6.81 -10.04
N SER A 71 -35.86 6.71 -8.99
CA SER A 71 -36.03 5.66 -7.99
C SER A 71 -37.45 5.86 -7.46
N LYS A 72 -38.23 4.78 -7.41
CA LYS A 72 -39.61 4.83 -6.89
C LYS A 72 -39.66 5.20 -5.39
N LYS A 73 -38.51 5.27 -4.72
CA LYS A 73 -38.40 5.61 -3.30
C LYS A 73 -38.47 7.13 -3.12
N SER A 74 -39.17 7.55 -2.07
CA SER A 74 -39.16 8.95 -1.62
C SER A 74 -37.72 9.39 -1.34
N HIS A 75 -37.38 10.63 -1.70
CA HIS A 75 -36.02 11.16 -1.50
C HIS A 75 -35.55 11.07 -0.04
N LEU A 76 -36.48 11.29 0.92
CA LEU A 76 -36.19 11.16 2.35
C LEU A 76 -35.83 9.72 2.74
N GLN A 77 -36.50 8.72 2.14
CA GLN A 77 -36.20 7.32 2.37
C GLN A 77 -34.80 6.96 1.85
N GLU A 78 -34.41 7.49 0.69
CA GLU A 78 -33.06 7.29 0.14
C GLU A 78 -31.98 7.90 1.05
N LEU A 79 -32.25 9.06 1.66
CA LEU A 79 -31.33 9.68 2.62
C LEU A 79 -31.19 8.84 3.89
N TYR A 80 -32.28 8.28 4.40
CA TYR A 80 -32.27 7.40 5.56
C TYR A 80 -31.46 6.13 5.29
N GLU A 81 -31.72 5.43 4.18
CA GLU A 81 -30.98 4.22 3.76
C GLU A 81 -29.47 4.51 3.65
N ARG A 82 -29.08 5.63 3.03
CA ARG A 82 -27.67 6.04 2.93
C ARG A 82 -27.03 6.32 4.29
N SER A 83 -27.78 6.85 5.25
CA SER A 83 -27.27 7.12 6.60
C SER A 83 -27.03 5.82 7.38
N GLU A 84 -27.97 4.87 7.29
CA GLU A 84 -27.87 3.55 7.92
C GLU A 84 -26.72 2.72 7.32
N GLU A 85 -26.58 2.72 5.99
CA GLU A 85 -25.45 2.07 5.32
C GLU A 85 -24.10 2.65 5.78
N LYS A 86 -24.00 3.98 5.86
CA LYS A 86 -22.78 4.63 6.37
C LYS A 86 -22.49 4.25 7.82
N ARG A 87 -23.51 4.17 8.68
CA ARG A 87 -23.36 3.78 10.08
C ARG A 87 -22.87 2.33 10.22
N ARG A 88 -23.45 1.40 9.46
CA ARG A 88 -23.01 -0.01 9.42
C ARG A 88 -21.57 -0.14 8.94
N ILE A 89 -21.22 0.54 7.85
CA ILE A 89 -19.85 0.54 7.31
C ILE A 89 -18.85 1.12 8.32
N GLN A 90 -19.25 2.13 9.10
CA GLN A 90 -18.40 2.69 10.15
C GLN A 90 -18.21 1.71 11.30
N GLN A 91 -19.28 1.08 11.78
CA GLN A 91 -19.22 0.07 12.85
C GLN A 91 -18.33 -1.12 12.44
N GLU A 92 -18.54 -1.69 11.26
CA GLU A 92 -17.71 -2.79 10.76
C GLU A 92 -16.22 -2.41 10.66
N LYS A 93 -15.92 -1.16 10.27
CA LYS A 93 -14.54 -0.65 10.23
C LYS A 93 -13.94 -0.47 11.61
N GLU A 94 -14.72 -0.06 12.59
CA GLU A 94 -14.29 0.09 13.97
C GLU A 94 -14.03 -1.28 14.60
N ASP A 95 -14.95 -2.23 14.44
CA ASP A 95 -14.81 -3.60 14.92
C ASP A 95 -13.59 -4.29 14.30
N ALA A 96 -13.39 -4.15 12.98
CA ALA A 96 -12.22 -4.69 12.31
C ALA A 96 -10.90 -4.07 12.80
N LYS A 97 -10.89 -2.79 13.20
CA LYS A 97 -9.71 -2.15 13.80
C LYS A 97 -9.46 -2.66 15.21
N VAL A 98 -10.52 -2.84 16.01
CA VAL A 98 -10.42 -3.36 17.38
C VAL A 98 -9.89 -4.80 17.35
N GLN A 99 -10.43 -5.66 16.50
CA GLN A 99 -9.94 -7.03 16.32
C GLN A 99 -8.46 -7.08 15.95
N LYS A 100 -8.04 -6.27 14.97
CA LYS A 100 -6.62 -6.16 14.59
C LYS A 100 -5.72 -5.70 15.75
N ARG A 101 -6.17 -4.73 16.55
CA ARG A 101 -5.41 -4.26 17.72
C ARG A 101 -5.26 -5.37 18.76
N LEU A 102 -6.33 -6.10 19.06
CA LEU A 102 -6.31 -7.22 20.01
C LEU A 102 -5.37 -8.35 19.54
N GLU A 103 -5.38 -8.68 18.25
CA GLU A 103 -4.46 -9.68 17.69
C GLU A 103 -3.00 -9.24 17.78
N ILE A 104 -2.71 -7.97 17.49
CA ILE A 104 -1.36 -7.41 17.59
C ILE A 104 -0.89 -7.44 19.05
N GLU A 105 -1.73 -7.01 19.99
CA GLU A 105 -1.41 -7.00 21.42
C GLU A 105 -1.15 -8.41 21.93
N LYS A 106 -1.96 -9.40 21.54
CA LYS A 106 -1.72 -10.81 21.88
C LYS A 106 -0.37 -11.29 21.35
N LYS A 107 -0.07 -11.04 20.08
CA LYS A 107 1.22 -11.39 19.47
C LYS A 107 2.40 -10.68 20.14
N GLN A 108 2.23 -9.44 20.59
CA GLN A 108 3.25 -8.71 21.34
C GLN A 108 3.49 -9.34 22.71
N LYS A 109 2.43 -9.63 23.47
CA LYS A 109 2.50 -10.33 24.75
C LYS A 109 3.20 -11.68 24.63
N ASP A 110 2.88 -12.47 23.61
CA ASP A 110 3.54 -13.77 23.35
C ASP A 110 5.04 -13.59 23.04
N ARG A 111 5.40 -12.57 22.25
CA ARG A 111 6.81 -12.21 21.95
C ARG A 111 7.57 -11.77 23.20
N GLU A 112 6.93 -10.99 24.07
CA GLU A 112 7.53 -10.54 25.33
C GLU A 112 7.73 -11.70 26.29
N GLN A 113 6.73 -12.57 26.45
CA GLN A 113 6.85 -13.78 27.28
C GLN A 113 7.98 -14.69 26.78
N THR A 114 8.02 -14.97 25.48
CA THR A 114 9.09 -15.80 24.89
C THR A 114 10.46 -15.14 25.03
N ARG A 115 10.56 -13.82 24.81
CA ARG A 115 11.79 -13.05 25.03
C ARG A 115 12.25 -13.14 26.49
N ASN A 116 11.35 -12.93 27.44
CA ASN A 116 11.65 -12.99 28.87
C ASN A 116 12.08 -14.38 29.31
N MET A 117 11.49 -15.44 28.74
CA MET A 117 11.94 -16.81 29.01
C MET A 117 13.34 -17.08 28.45
N LEU A 118 13.62 -16.64 27.22
CA LEU A 118 14.90 -16.87 26.55
C LEU A 118 16.03 -16.00 27.09
N SER A 119 15.72 -14.83 27.67
CA SER A 119 16.69 -13.94 28.28
C SER A 119 17.11 -14.38 29.68
N LYS A 120 16.45 -15.38 30.28
CA LYS A 120 16.85 -15.92 31.59
C LYS A 120 18.27 -16.48 31.51
N LYS A 121 19.07 -16.11 32.51
CA LYS A 121 20.46 -16.53 32.67
C LYS A 121 20.63 -17.30 33.96
N THR A 122 21.64 -18.17 33.99
CA THR A 122 22.11 -18.85 35.20
C THR A 122 22.80 -17.85 36.14
N LYS A 123 23.09 -18.27 37.38
CA LYS A 123 23.85 -17.46 38.35
C LYS A 123 25.21 -16.99 37.81
N ARG A 124 25.83 -17.76 36.90
CA ARG A 124 27.11 -17.44 36.26
C ARG A 124 26.95 -16.60 34.98
N GLY A 125 25.74 -16.15 34.64
CA GLY A 125 25.47 -15.30 33.48
C GLY A 125 25.28 -16.04 32.15
N GLN A 126 25.40 -17.37 32.12
CA GLN A 126 25.16 -18.17 30.91
C GLN A 126 23.67 -18.28 30.60
N PRO A 127 23.24 -18.31 29.33
CA PRO A 127 21.83 -18.51 28.99
C PRO A 127 21.33 -19.88 29.45
N ILE A 128 20.07 -19.95 29.89
CA ILE A 128 19.46 -21.22 30.31
C ILE A 128 19.10 -22.03 29.05
N MET A 129 19.93 -23.03 28.72
CA MET A 129 19.80 -23.86 27.50
C MET A 129 18.44 -24.58 27.40
N ARG A 130 17.85 -25.01 28.52
CA ARG A 130 16.53 -25.66 28.55
C ARG A 130 15.44 -24.81 27.86
N ASN A 131 15.45 -23.49 28.09
CA ASN A 131 14.46 -22.59 27.50
C ASN A 131 14.70 -22.43 25.98
N GLN A 132 15.97 -22.39 25.57
CA GLN A 132 16.34 -22.31 24.15
C GLN A 132 15.95 -23.58 23.39
N ILE A 133 16.23 -24.76 23.96
CA ILE A 133 15.86 -26.05 23.36
C ILE A 133 14.34 -26.15 23.22
N ASN A 134 13.58 -25.83 24.26
CA ASN A 134 12.11 -25.86 24.19
C ASN A 134 11.56 -24.95 23.09
N HIS A 135 12.13 -23.75 22.90
CA HIS A 135 11.73 -22.83 21.83
C HIS A 135 12.08 -23.37 20.44
N LEU A 136 13.25 -23.99 20.28
CA LEU A 136 13.65 -24.63 19.02
C LEU A 136 12.73 -25.80 18.68
N LEU A 137 12.42 -26.66 19.66
CA LEU A 137 11.48 -27.77 19.48
C LEU A 137 10.08 -27.27 19.10
N ALA A 138 9.60 -26.20 19.74
CA ALA A 138 8.31 -25.58 19.39
C ALA A 138 8.29 -25.06 17.94
N LYS A 139 9.39 -24.44 17.48
CA LYS A 139 9.51 -23.98 16.09
C LYS A 139 9.54 -25.13 15.08
N VAL A 140 10.28 -26.20 15.37
CA VAL A 140 10.34 -27.39 14.49
C VAL A 140 8.96 -28.06 14.37
N LYS A 141 8.20 -28.12 15.48
CA LYS A 141 6.81 -28.61 15.47
C LYS A 141 5.84 -27.73 14.70
N GLN A 142 6.10 -26.42 14.56
CA GLN A 142 5.27 -25.52 13.76
C GLN A 142 5.57 -25.61 12.26
N THR A 143 6.77 -26.06 11.88
CA THR A 143 7.17 -26.22 10.48
C THR A 143 6.88 -27.60 9.91
N SER A 144 6.59 -28.57 10.76
CA SER A 144 6.20 -29.94 10.37
C SER A 144 4.69 -30.03 10.25
#